data_AF-A0A9P5YE81-F1
#
_entry.id   AF-A0A9P5YE81-F1
#
_cell.length_a   1.000
_cell.length_b   1.000
_cell.length_c   1.000
_cell.angle_alpha   90.00
_cell.angle_beta   90.00
_cell.angle_gamma   90.00
#
_symmetry.space_group_name_H-M   'P 1'
#
loop_
_entity.id
_entity.type
_entity.pdbx_description
1 polymer ?
#
loop_
_entity_poly.entity_id
_entity_poly.type
_entity_poly.pdbx_seq_one_letter_code
_entity_poly.pdbx_strand_id
1 'polypeptide(L)'
;MLFFASALLALSSLVSVRALTGEVTFYTPGLGACGISNTENDFVAAISHFTFDTFPGATPNPNLNPICGRNLRATYQGKSVVVKVVDKCPGCGGANDVDMSPIAFRVLAPEAVGRLFGVEWDWTDSAPGPARKREESARSNVINNTHRMVRVRSAPHAA
;
A
#
# COMPACT_ATOMS: atom_id res chain seq x y z
N MET A 1 -17.95 48.86 26.19
CA MET A 1 -16.51 48.49 26.24
C MET A 1 -16.36 47.13 25.59
N LEU A 2 -15.33 47.01 24.74
CA LEU A 2 -15.15 46.05 23.65
C LEU A 2 -15.05 44.58 24.08
N PHE A 3 -15.75 43.69 23.35
CA PHE A 3 -15.51 42.24 23.38
C PHE A 3 -14.38 41.90 22.42
N PHE A 4 -13.19 41.59 22.93
CA PHE A 4 -12.11 41.03 22.13
C PHE A 4 -12.31 39.52 21.98
N ALA A 5 -12.91 39.10 20.87
CA ALA A 5 -12.90 37.69 20.46
C ALA A 5 -11.49 37.36 19.92
N SER A 6 -10.66 36.72 20.75
CA SER A 6 -9.36 36.19 20.31
C SER A 6 -9.58 34.97 19.44
N ALA A 7 -9.35 35.11 18.13
CA ALA A 7 -9.31 33.99 17.20
C ALA A 7 -8.00 33.21 17.40
N LEU A 8 -8.06 32.03 18.01
CA LEU A 8 -6.96 31.06 17.95
C LEU A 8 -6.86 30.52 16.51
N LEU A 9 -5.91 31.02 15.74
CA LEU A 9 -5.50 30.41 14.48
C LEU A 9 -4.73 29.12 14.79
N ALA A 10 -5.37 27.97 14.65
CA ALA A 10 -4.69 26.68 14.74
C ALA A 10 -3.79 26.50 13.49
N LEU A 11 -2.48 26.68 13.65
CA LEU A 11 -1.49 26.30 12.63
C LEU A 11 -1.44 24.78 12.53
N SER A 12 -2.21 24.22 11.59
CA SER A 12 -2.09 22.82 11.20
C SER A 12 -0.81 22.67 10.38
N SER A 13 0.28 22.26 11.01
CA SER A 13 1.52 21.92 10.30
C SER A 13 1.27 20.63 9.52
N LEU A 14 1.25 20.73 8.19
CA LEU A 14 1.27 19.54 7.33
C LEU A 14 2.68 18.93 7.44
N VAL A 15 2.83 17.94 8.32
CA VAL A 15 4.00 17.06 8.31
C VAL A 15 3.94 16.27 7.01
N SER A 16 4.69 16.71 6.00
CA SER A 16 4.92 15.92 4.80
C SER A 16 5.83 14.75 5.20
N VAL A 17 5.23 13.58 5.39
CA VAL A 17 6.00 12.32 5.42
C VAL A 17 6.65 12.22 4.04
N ARG A 18 7.98 12.32 3.98
CA ARG A 18 8.70 12.16 2.72
C ARG A 18 8.49 10.72 2.25
N ALA A 19 7.73 10.55 1.18
CA ALA A 19 7.68 9.30 0.46
C ALA A 19 9.07 9.00 -0.13
N LEU A 20 9.42 7.72 -0.17
CA LEU A 20 10.60 7.25 -0.86
C LEU A 20 10.29 7.22 -2.36
N THR A 21 11.25 7.61 -3.19
CA THR A 21 11.11 7.58 -4.65
C THR A 21 12.06 6.55 -5.22
N GLY A 22 11.54 5.66 -6.08
CA GLY A 22 12.32 4.61 -6.73
C GLY A 22 11.70 4.15 -8.05
N GLU A 23 12.32 3.16 -8.67
CA GLU A 23 11.79 2.49 -9.85
C GLU A 23 10.93 1.29 -9.45
N VAL A 24 9.93 0.99 -10.29
CA VAL A 24 9.08 -0.18 -10.10
C VAL A 24 9.04 -1.03 -11.37
N THR A 25 9.28 -2.33 -11.20
CA THR A 25 9.09 -3.36 -12.23
C THR A 25 8.15 -4.45 -11.72
N PHE A 26 8.05 -5.55 -12.47
CA PHE A 26 7.35 -6.74 -12.02
C PHE A 26 8.11 -8.02 -12.33
N TYR A 27 7.84 -9.05 -11.53
CA TYR A 27 8.33 -10.42 -11.68
C TYR A 27 7.22 -11.42 -11.34
N THR A 28 7.34 -12.66 -11.79
CA THR A 28 6.44 -13.75 -11.37
C THR A 28 6.91 -14.31 -10.02
N PRO A 29 6.16 -14.16 -8.92
CA PRO A 29 6.57 -14.63 -7.61
C PRO A 29 6.64 -16.16 -7.50
N GLY A 30 7.48 -16.62 -6.57
CA GLY A 30 7.64 -18.02 -6.17
C GLY A 30 8.02 -18.08 -4.68
N LEU A 31 9.00 -18.92 -4.32
CA LEU A 31 9.59 -18.92 -2.99
C LEU A 31 10.55 -17.73 -2.84
N GLY A 32 10.18 -16.75 -2.02
CA GLY A 32 11.01 -15.57 -1.77
C GLY A 32 12.00 -15.72 -0.62
N ALA A 33 12.91 -14.75 -0.49
CA ALA A 33 13.92 -14.64 0.56
C ALA A 33 13.33 -14.55 1.98
N CYS A 34 12.06 -14.20 2.12
CA CYS A 34 11.36 -14.27 3.41
C CYS A 34 10.90 -15.69 3.79
N GLY A 35 11.17 -16.70 2.96
CA GLY A 35 10.77 -18.09 3.19
C GLY A 35 9.28 -18.37 2.94
N ILE A 36 8.59 -17.47 2.23
CA ILE A 36 7.16 -17.57 1.93
C ILE A 36 7.00 -17.77 0.42
N SER A 37 6.10 -18.67 0.02
CA SER A 37 5.72 -18.85 -1.38
C SER A 37 4.52 -17.99 -1.73
N ASN A 38 4.62 -17.26 -2.85
CA ASN A 38 3.56 -16.42 -3.37
C ASN A 38 3.39 -16.63 -4.87
N THR A 39 2.30 -16.12 -5.41
CA THR A 39 1.94 -16.23 -6.83
C THR A 39 1.76 -14.86 -7.46
N GLU A 40 1.63 -14.84 -8.79
CA GLU A 40 1.37 -13.61 -9.56
C GLU A 40 0.05 -12.90 -9.20
N ASN A 41 -0.85 -13.57 -8.49
CA ASN A 41 -2.15 -13.07 -8.06
C ASN A 41 -2.15 -12.51 -6.63
N ASP A 42 -1.05 -12.65 -5.90
CA ASP A 42 -0.88 -12.04 -4.58
C ASP A 42 -0.36 -10.62 -4.71
N PHE A 43 -0.86 -9.67 -3.92
CA PHE A 43 -0.32 -8.31 -3.87
C PHE A 43 0.98 -8.28 -3.04
N VAL A 44 2.08 -8.71 -3.65
CA VAL A 44 3.38 -8.84 -3.01
C VAL A 44 4.48 -8.16 -3.83
N ALA A 45 5.63 -7.95 -3.20
CA ALA A 45 6.80 -7.42 -3.87
C ALA A 45 8.10 -7.98 -3.29
N ALA A 46 9.13 -8.00 -4.14
CA ALA A 46 10.53 -8.06 -3.76
C ALA A 46 11.05 -6.64 -3.58
N ILE A 47 11.72 -6.35 -2.46
CA ILE A 47 12.33 -5.04 -2.21
C ILE A 47 13.82 -5.07 -2.54
N SER A 48 14.37 -3.95 -2.99
CA SER A 48 15.79 -3.82 -3.35
C SER A 48 16.73 -4.44 -2.32
N HIS A 49 17.73 -5.19 -2.79
CA HIS A 49 18.73 -5.81 -1.92
C HIS A 49 19.47 -4.81 -1.04
N PHE A 50 19.70 -3.58 -1.52
CA PHE A 50 20.27 -2.51 -0.70
C PHE A 50 19.44 -2.23 0.55
N THR A 51 18.10 -2.17 0.41
CA THR A 51 17.19 -1.93 1.54
C THR A 51 16.96 -3.19 2.37
N PHE A 52 16.87 -4.36 1.72
CA PHE A 52 16.67 -5.64 2.41
C PHE A 52 17.85 -5.96 3.33
N ASP A 53 19.07 -5.89 2.80
CA ASP A 53 20.27 -6.35 3.51
C ASP A 53 20.71 -5.36 4.61
N THR A 54 20.32 -4.07 4.52
CA THR A 54 20.60 -3.06 5.56
C THR A 54 19.40 -2.76 6.46
N PHE A 55 18.29 -3.50 6.36
CA PHE A 55 17.12 -3.23 7.18
C PHE A 55 17.47 -3.42 8.67
N PRO A 56 17.02 -2.53 9.59
CA PRO A 56 17.31 -2.67 11.01
C PRO A 56 16.88 -4.04 11.55
N GLY A 57 17.84 -4.79 12.09
CA GLY A 57 17.65 -6.15 12.59
C GLY A 57 17.76 -7.25 11.54
N ALA A 58 18.20 -6.95 10.31
CA ALA A 58 18.56 -7.96 9.33
C ALA A 58 19.63 -8.92 9.90
N THR A 59 19.47 -10.21 9.60
CA THR A 59 20.36 -11.28 10.06
C THR A 59 20.91 -12.05 8.85
N PRO A 60 21.94 -12.90 9.02
CA PRO A 60 22.40 -13.78 7.94
C PRO A 60 21.32 -14.74 7.41
N ASN A 61 20.28 -15.03 8.20
CA ASN A 61 19.12 -15.78 7.74
C ASN A 61 18.08 -14.80 7.16
N PRO A 62 17.87 -14.76 5.83
CA PRO A 62 16.96 -13.81 5.21
C PRO A 62 15.49 -14.06 5.57
N ASN A 63 15.13 -15.30 5.94
CA ASN A 63 13.78 -15.65 6.36
C ASN A 63 13.38 -14.97 7.69
N LEU A 64 14.35 -14.49 8.46
CA LEU A 64 14.15 -13.79 9.72
C LEU A 64 14.32 -12.27 9.61
N ASN A 65 14.43 -11.73 8.38
CA ASN A 65 14.59 -10.30 8.20
C ASN A 65 13.33 -9.54 8.66
N PRO A 66 13.41 -8.57 9.58
CA PRO A 66 12.24 -7.83 10.08
C PRO A 66 11.47 -7.02 9.02
N ILE A 67 12.04 -6.84 7.82
CA ILE A 67 11.33 -6.23 6.69
C ILE A 67 10.25 -7.16 6.12
N CYS A 68 10.39 -8.47 6.29
CA CYS A 68 9.47 -9.47 5.80
C CYS A 68 8.08 -9.30 6.42
N GLY A 69 7.05 -9.32 5.58
CA GLY A 69 5.66 -9.14 6.00
C GLY A 69 5.22 -7.69 6.21
N ARG A 70 6.12 -6.70 6.10
CA ARG A 70 5.75 -5.28 6.12
C ARG A 70 5.06 -4.90 4.81
N ASN A 71 4.13 -3.96 4.89
CA ASN A 71 3.41 -3.46 3.72
C ASN A 71 3.90 -2.07 3.34
N LEU A 72 3.97 -1.81 2.04
CA LEU A 72 4.22 -0.49 1.50
C LEU A 72 3.09 -0.09 0.55
N ARG A 73 2.78 1.21 0.49
CA ARG A 73 1.86 1.79 -0.48
C ARG A 73 2.67 2.51 -1.54
N ALA A 74 2.61 2.04 -2.77
CA ALA A 74 3.21 2.70 -3.93
C ALA A 74 2.16 3.53 -4.68
N THR A 75 2.57 4.69 -5.18
CA THR A 75 1.74 5.65 -5.91
C THR A 75 2.44 6.10 -7.17
N TYR A 76 1.74 5.99 -8.30
CA TYR A 76 2.23 6.40 -9.61
C TYR A 76 1.09 7.01 -10.41
N GLN A 77 1.29 8.25 -10.90
CA GLN A 77 0.30 8.97 -11.73
C GLN A 77 -1.14 8.96 -11.15
N GLY A 78 -1.27 9.14 -9.84
CA GLY A 78 -2.57 9.20 -9.14
C GLY A 78 -3.24 7.86 -8.87
N LYS A 79 -2.61 6.73 -9.22
CA LYS A 79 -3.03 5.38 -8.83
C LYS A 79 -2.14 4.86 -7.73
N SER A 80 -2.70 4.04 -6.84
CA SER A 80 -1.96 3.52 -5.69
C SER A 80 -2.28 2.05 -5.43
N VAL A 81 -1.27 1.30 -5.02
CA VAL A 81 -1.37 -0.12 -4.65
C VAL A 81 -0.61 -0.35 -3.35
N VAL A 82 -1.13 -1.23 -2.50
CA VAL A 82 -0.45 -1.72 -1.31
C VAL A 82 0.06 -3.13 -1.59
N VAL A 83 1.33 -3.37 -1.31
CA VAL A 83 1.97 -4.68 -1.47
C VAL A 83 2.68 -5.09 -0.19
N LYS A 84 2.74 -6.40 0.06
CA LYS A 84 3.53 -7.00 1.14
C LYS A 84 4.92 -7.34 0.66
N VAL A 85 5.95 -6.98 1.43
CA VAL A 85 7.33 -7.41 1.17
C VAL A 85 7.49 -8.88 1.56
N VAL A 86 7.79 -9.72 0.57
CA VAL A 86 7.97 -11.17 0.75
C VAL A 86 9.29 -11.69 0.16
N ASP A 87 10.06 -10.83 -0.49
CA ASP A 87 11.26 -11.23 -1.19
C ASP A 87 12.31 -10.10 -1.25
N LYS A 88 13.52 -10.47 -1.63
CA LYS A 88 14.64 -9.58 -1.95
C LYS A 88 14.80 -9.53 -3.46
N CYS A 89 15.03 -8.33 -4.00
CA CYS A 89 15.35 -8.09 -5.41
C CYS A 89 16.86 -7.86 -5.59
N PRO A 90 17.65 -8.87 -6.03
CA PRO A 90 19.08 -8.72 -6.23
C PRO A 90 19.43 -7.85 -7.44
N GLY A 91 18.54 -7.80 -8.45
CA GLY A 91 18.74 -7.05 -9.69
C GLY A 91 18.31 -5.58 -9.63
N CYS A 92 17.72 -5.14 -8.51
CA CYS A 92 17.29 -3.76 -8.32
C CYS A 92 18.49 -2.81 -8.19
N GLY A 93 18.50 -1.70 -8.92
CA GLY A 93 19.65 -0.81 -9.06
C GLY A 93 19.72 0.31 -8.01
N GLY A 94 18.57 0.75 -7.51
CA GLY A 94 18.41 1.75 -6.46
C GLY A 94 17.92 1.16 -5.15
N ALA A 95 18.21 1.82 -4.02
CA ALA A 95 17.76 1.37 -2.70
C ALA A 95 16.23 1.40 -2.53
N ASN A 96 15.55 2.29 -3.23
CA ASN A 96 14.10 2.44 -3.15
C ASN A 96 13.35 1.66 -4.24
N ASP A 97 14.06 0.87 -5.05
CA ASP A 97 13.43 0.10 -6.12
C ASP A 97 12.60 -1.06 -5.54
N VAL A 98 11.49 -1.34 -6.21
CA VAL A 98 10.54 -2.39 -5.82
C VAL A 98 10.13 -3.20 -7.05
N ASP A 99 10.22 -4.52 -6.95
CA ASP A 99 9.80 -5.43 -8.01
C ASP A 99 8.52 -6.15 -7.57
N MET A 100 7.38 -5.83 -8.20
CA MET A 100 6.06 -6.22 -7.72
C MET A 100 5.54 -7.48 -8.42
N SER A 101 4.51 -8.12 -7.87
CA SER A 101 3.76 -9.11 -8.65
C SER A 101 3.02 -8.45 -9.82
N PRO A 102 2.67 -9.20 -10.89
CA PRO A 102 1.96 -8.66 -12.05
C PRO A 102 0.60 -8.06 -11.67
N ILE A 103 -0.13 -8.68 -10.73
CA ILE A 103 -1.42 -8.14 -10.27
C ILE A 103 -1.28 -6.76 -9.62
N ALA A 104 -0.18 -6.51 -8.90
CA ALA A 104 0.08 -5.26 -8.22
C ALA A 104 0.55 -4.19 -9.21
N PHE A 105 1.48 -4.54 -10.11
CA PHE A 105 1.97 -3.63 -11.15
C PHE A 105 0.83 -3.12 -12.04
N ARG A 106 -0.10 -4.01 -12.44
CA ARG A 106 -1.28 -3.66 -13.25
C ARG A 106 -2.19 -2.61 -12.63
N VAL A 107 -2.18 -2.44 -11.30
CA VAL A 107 -2.91 -1.34 -10.65
C VAL A 107 -2.30 0.01 -11.01
N LEU A 108 -0.98 0.09 -11.14
CA LEU A 108 -0.25 1.33 -11.48
C LEU A 108 -0.24 1.57 -12.99
N ALA A 109 0.13 0.57 -13.78
CA ALA A 109 0.28 0.68 -15.24
C ALA A 109 0.13 -0.66 -15.96
N PRO A 110 -0.17 -0.68 -17.27
CA PRO A 110 -0.09 -1.91 -18.08
C PRO A 110 1.33 -2.50 -18.07
N GLU A 111 1.46 -3.82 -17.99
CA GLU A 111 2.76 -4.52 -18.00
C GLU A 111 3.61 -4.24 -19.24
N ALA A 112 2.99 -3.88 -20.37
CA ALA A 112 3.69 -3.47 -21.58
C ALA A 112 4.61 -2.24 -21.38
N VAL A 113 4.42 -1.46 -20.31
CA VAL A 113 5.33 -0.38 -19.93
C VAL A 113 6.64 -0.91 -19.35
N GLY A 114 6.64 -2.09 -18.71
CA GLY A 114 7.81 -2.77 -18.17
C GLY A 114 8.37 -2.17 -16.89
N ARG A 115 8.70 -0.88 -16.90
CA ARG A 115 9.38 -0.17 -15.81
C ARG A 115 8.78 1.21 -15.60
N LEU A 116 8.49 1.54 -14.35
CA LEU A 116 7.98 2.84 -13.93
C LEU A 116 9.09 3.60 -13.22
N PHE A 117 9.25 4.88 -13.56
CA PHE A 117 10.25 5.76 -12.95
C PHE A 117 9.54 6.82 -12.10
N GLY A 118 10.13 7.18 -10.97
CA GLY A 118 9.56 8.20 -10.09
C GLY A 118 8.31 7.72 -9.34
N VAL A 119 8.22 6.43 -9.02
CA VAL A 119 7.15 5.91 -8.16
C VAL A 119 7.45 6.33 -6.72
N GLU A 120 6.46 6.90 -6.06
CA GLU A 120 6.53 7.29 -4.66
C GLU A 120 5.93 6.19 -3.78
N TRP A 121 6.60 5.82 -2.68
CA TRP A 121 6.06 4.85 -1.75
C TRP A 121 6.41 5.12 -0.28
N ASP A 122 5.56 4.64 0.62
CA ASP A 122 5.74 4.71 2.05
C ASP A 122 5.30 3.41 2.74
N TRP A 123 5.88 3.13 3.91
CA TRP A 123 5.43 2.03 4.77
C TRP A 123 4.02 2.30 5.28
N THR A 124 3.17 1.28 5.30
CA THR A 124 1.78 1.40 5.73
C THR A 124 1.30 0.19 6.52
N ASP A 125 0.31 0.40 7.39
CA ASP A 125 -0.42 -0.67 8.07
C ASP A 125 -1.65 -1.15 7.27
N SER A 126 -1.89 -0.56 6.09
CA SER A 126 -2.99 -0.97 5.22
C SER A 126 -2.75 -2.38 4.67
N ALA A 127 -3.82 -3.15 4.46
CA ALA A 127 -3.73 -4.47 3.87
C ALA A 127 -3.34 -4.40 2.37
N PRO A 128 -2.64 -5.42 1.83
CA PRO A 128 -2.30 -5.49 0.41
C PRO A 128 -3.53 -5.47 -0.51
N GLY A 129 -3.40 -4.81 -1.67
CA GLY A 129 -4.47 -4.62 -2.65
C GLY A 129 -4.48 -3.21 -3.25
N PRO A 130 -5.44 -2.90 -4.16
CA PRO A 130 -5.61 -1.55 -4.66
C PRO A 130 -5.93 -0.58 -3.52
N ALA A 131 -5.20 0.52 -3.42
CA ALA A 131 -5.43 1.47 -2.34
C ALA A 131 -6.73 2.24 -2.62
N ARG A 132 -7.76 1.99 -1.81
CA ARG A 132 -9.03 2.72 -1.91
C ARG A 132 -8.82 4.17 -1.49
N LYS A 133 -9.29 5.12 -2.29
CA LYS A 133 -9.45 6.51 -1.84
C LYS A 133 -10.35 6.49 -0.60
N ARG A 134 -10.00 7.26 0.45
CA ARG A 134 -10.74 7.27 1.74
C ARG A 134 -12.25 7.48 1.57
N GLU A 135 -12.69 8.12 0.49
CA GLU A 135 -14.11 8.28 0.15
C GLU A 135 -14.84 6.98 -0.19
N GLU A 136 -14.18 5.99 -0.80
CA GLU A 136 -14.82 4.71 -1.14
C GLU A 136 -15.10 3.87 0.12
N SER A 137 -14.19 3.93 1.11
CA SER A 137 -14.39 3.25 2.40
C SER A 137 -15.50 3.90 3.23
N ALA A 138 -15.66 5.23 3.13
CA ALA A 138 -16.79 5.92 3.76
C ALA A 138 -18.10 5.61 3.03
N ARG A 139 -18.11 5.59 1.69
CA ARG A 139 -19.31 5.24 0.89
C ARG A 139 -19.76 3.80 1.09
N SER A 140 -18.84 2.83 1.16
CA SER A 140 -19.21 1.43 1.41
C SER A 140 -19.82 1.23 2.79
N ASN A 141 -19.35 1.96 3.82
CA ASN A 141 -19.95 1.95 5.15
C ASN A 141 -21.32 2.63 5.17
N VAL A 142 -21.50 3.75 4.45
CA VAL A 142 -22.80 4.42 4.31
C VAL A 142 -23.80 3.50 3.61
N ILE A 143 -23.45 2.91 2.46
CA ILE A 143 -24.34 2.01 1.69
C ILE A 143 -24.77 0.80 2.54
N ASN A 144 -23.85 0.17 3.26
CA ASN A 144 -24.18 -0.95 4.15
C ASN A 144 -25.11 -0.54 5.31
N ASN A 145 -24.93 0.66 5.87
CA ASN A 145 -25.81 1.17 6.92
C ASN A 145 -27.19 1.57 6.38
N THR A 146 -27.26 2.13 5.18
CA THR A 146 -28.53 2.48 4.51
C THR A 146 -29.31 1.21 4.13
N HIS A 147 -28.66 0.18 3.59
CA HIS A 147 -29.32 -1.11 3.31
C HIS A 147 -29.84 -1.80 4.59
N ARG A 148 -29.14 -1.64 5.71
CA ARG A 148 -29.57 -2.15 7.02
C ARG A 148 -30.78 -1.38 7.56
N MET A 149 -30.87 -0.07 7.35
CA MET A 149 -32.05 0.73 7.72
C MET A 149 -33.27 0.45 6.84
N VAL A 150 -33.10 0.26 5.53
CA VAL A 150 -34.22 -0.01 4.61
C VAL A 150 -34.86 -1.38 4.89
N ARG A 151 -34.08 -2.37 5.35
CA ARG A 151 -34.59 -3.73 5.66
C ARG A 151 -35.48 -3.82 6.91
N VAL A 152 -35.55 -2.77 7.73
CA VAL A 152 -36.37 -2.76 8.97
C VAL A 152 -37.81 -2.25 8.73
N ARG A 153 -38.14 -1.77 7.52
CA ARG A 153 -39.49 -1.27 7.18
C ARG A 153 -40.15 -2.06 6.05
N SER A 154 -40.33 -3.37 6.24
CA SER A 154 -41.30 -4.14 5.45
C SER A 154 -41.49 -5.54 6.07
N ALA A 155 -42.33 -5.63 7.09
CA ALA A 155 -43.03 -6.86 7.42
C ALA A 155 -44.49 -6.70 6.96
N PRO A 156 -45.03 -7.63 6.13
CA PRO A 156 -46.36 -7.50 5.56
C PRO A 156 -47.47 -7.86 6.56
N HIS A 157 -48.64 -7.27 6.29
CA HIS A 157 -49.96 -7.70 6.77
C HIS A 157 -50.12 -9.23 6.74
N ALA A 158 -50.68 -9.81 7.80
CA ALA A 158 -51.37 -11.10 7.72
C ALA A 158 -52.44 -11.24 8.82
N ALA A 159 -53.66 -11.49 8.34
CA ALA A 159 -54.88 -12.04 8.97
C ALA A 159 -55.54 -11.27 10.12
#